data_AF-A0A5B0PB67-F1
#
_entry.id   AF-A0A5B0PB67-F1
#
_cell.length_a   1.000
_cell.length_b   1.000
_cell.length_c   1.000
_cell.angle_alpha   90.00
_cell.angle_beta   90.00
_cell.angle_gamma   90.00
#
_symmetry.space_group_name_H-M   'P 1'
#
loop_
_entity.id
_entity.type
_entity.pdbx_description
1 polymer ?
#
loop_
_entity_poly.entity_id
_entity_poly.type
_entity_poly.pdbx_seq_one_letter_code
_entity_poly.pdbx_strand_id
1 'polypeptide(L)'
;MLLKPRHWESAYLLVMKIRLLLLLWNSKNELYIQAVQLRAERQPLLDANKLGTPLGTELKEKILKAMANRRPAVNKLLDEYNKLFAEYLEKFPDQQATDTSHYPVTYDDFSDWPLDHQFWNDGLYFQSKAPWAIEPDVRAGFNYVLILNRVQEEFQLIAQELARAVGWAICYYIHVKTQ
;
A
#
# COMPACT_ATOMS: atom_id res chain seq x y z
N MET A 1 8.58 -28.28 34.97
CA MET A 1 9.76 -28.46 34.09
C MET A 1 9.31 -28.19 32.67
N LEU A 2 9.53 -26.98 32.15
CA LEU A 2 9.26 -26.67 30.74
C LEU A 2 10.46 -27.16 29.93
N LEU A 3 10.27 -28.22 29.15
CA LEU A 3 11.27 -28.70 28.19
C LEU A 3 11.64 -27.53 27.27
N LYS A 4 12.91 -27.11 27.30
CA LYS A 4 13.41 -26.16 26.30
C LYS A 4 13.20 -26.77 24.90
N PRO A 5 12.65 -26.02 23.93
CA PRO A 5 12.43 -26.53 22.58
C PRO A 5 13.73 -27.05 21.97
N ARG A 6 13.66 -28.13 21.19
CA ARG A 6 14.83 -28.63 20.46
C ARG A 6 15.28 -27.57 19.45
N HIS A 7 16.60 -27.45 19.24
CA HIS A 7 17.21 -26.40 18.41
C HIS A 7 16.58 -26.25 17.01
N TRP A 8 16.11 -27.34 16.39
CA TRP A 8 15.43 -27.31 15.08
C TRP A 8 13.96 -26.86 15.17
N GLU A 9 13.25 -27.13 16.28
CA GLU A 9 11.89 -26.61 16.53
C GLU A 9 11.94 -25.08 16.63
N SER A 10 12.99 -24.54 17.27
CA SER A 10 13.23 -23.10 17.35
C SER A 10 13.56 -22.46 15.99
N ALA A 11 14.33 -23.15 15.13
CA ALA A 11 14.67 -22.65 13.80
C ALA A 11 13.44 -22.65 12.86
N TYR A 12 12.61 -23.69 12.91
CA TYR A 12 11.37 -23.80 12.15
C TYR A 12 10.38 -22.70 12.54
N LEU A 13 10.18 -22.47 13.84
CA LEU A 13 9.31 -21.40 14.34
C LEU A 13 9.80 -20.02 13.90
N LEU A 14 11.12 -19.79 13.87
CA LEU A 14 11.70 -18.53 13.41
C LEU A 14 11.48 -18.31 11.91
N VAL A 15 11.69 -19.32 11.07
CA VAL A 15 11.44 -19.23 9.62
C VAL A 15 9.94 -19.00 9.33
N MET A 16 9.06 -19.74 10.01
CA MET A 16 7.61 -19.57 9.89
C MET A 16 7.17 -18.17 10.30
N LYS A 17 7.74 -17.64 11.40
CA LYS A 17 7.48 -16.29 11.89
C LYS A 17 7.87 -15.22 10.87
N ILE A 18 9.08 -15.31 10.32
CA ILE A 18 9.57 -14.36 9.31
C ILE A 18 8.66 -14.39 8.08
N ARG A 19 8.26 -15.58 7.62
CA ARG A 19 7.35 -15.72 6.48
C ARG A 19 6.00 -15.04 6.73
N LEU A 20 5.37 -15.28 7.89
CA LEU A 20 4.07 -14.68 8.23
C LEU A 20 4.16 -13.15 8.36
N LEU A 21 5.24 -12.65 8.95
CA LEU A 21 5.50 -11.21 9.03
C LEU A 21 5.65 -10.57 7.63
N LEU A 22 6.34 -11.23 6.70
CA LEU A 22 6.45 -10.72 5.33
C LEU A 22 5.09 -10.68 4.61
N LEU A 23 4.25 -11.70 4.80
CA LEU A 23 2.90 -11.73 4.23
C LEU A 23 2.00 -10.64 4.81
N LEU A 24 2.05 -10.44 6.12
CA LEU A 24 1.36 -9.34 6.80
C LEU A 24 1.83 -7.98 6.31
N TRP A 25 3.14 -7.80 6.14
CA TRP A 25 3.72 -6.57 5.61
C TRP A 25 3.22 -6.27 4.20
N ASN A 26 3.23 -7.27 3.33
CA ASN A 26 2.77 -7.12 1.95
C ASN A 26 1.27 -6.76 1.90
N SER A 27 0.45 -7.48 2.66
CA SER A 27 -0.99 -7.20 2.76
C SER A 27 -1.28 -5.79 3.31
N LYS A 28 -0.52 -5.35 4.31
CA LYS A 28 -0.61 -4.00 4.86
C LYS A 28 -0.17 -2.92 3.87
N ASN A 29 0.85 -3.18 3.06
CA ASN A 29 1.29 -2.27 2.01
C ASN A 29 0.21 -2.09 0.93
N GLU A 30 -0.45 -3.18 0.51
CA GLU A 30 -1.59 -3.12 -0.41
C GLU A 30 -2.75 -2.29 0.18
N LEU A 31 -3.07 -2.50 1.46
CA LEU A 31 -4.05 -1.67 2.18
C LEU A 31 -3.64 -0.20 2.23
N TYR A 32 -2.35 0.12 2.41
CA TYR A 32 -1.87 1.51 2.43
C TYR A 32 -2.07 2.19 1.08
N ILE A 33 -1.78 1.49 -0.03
CA ILE A 33 -2.05 1.99 -1.39
C ILE A 33 -3.53 2.31 -1.55
N GLN A 34 -4.42 1.43 -1.08
CA GLN A 34 -5.86 1.68 -1.11
C GLN A 34 -6.29 2.87 -0.26
N ALA A 35 -5.70 3.04 0.93
CA ALA A 35 -5.98 4.16 1.82
C ALA A 35 -5.60 5.51 1.18
N VAL A 36 -4.44 5.57 0.52
CA VAL A 36 -4.00 6.76 -0.24
C VAL A 36 -4.98 7.08 -1.37
N GLN A 37 -5.42 6.06 -2.11
CA GLN A 37 -6.35 6.24 -3.22
C GLN A 37 -7.74 6.69 -2.74
N LEU A 38 -8.27 6.10 -1.67
CA LEU A 38 -9.52 6.55 -1.04
C LEU A 38 -9.42 8.01 -0.58
N ARG A 39 -8.28 8.41 0.00
CA ARG A 39 -8.07 9.79 0.44
C ARG A 39 -8.03 10.75 -0.75
N ALA A 40 -7.35 10.38 -1.83
CA ALA A 40 -7.32 11.17 -3.06
C ALA A 40 -8.73 11.35 -3.66
N GLU A 41 -9.55 10.30 -3.64
CA GLU A 41 -10.94 10.34 -4.11
C GLU A 41 -11.83 11.23 -3.22
N ARG A 42 -11.62 11.23 -1.90
CA ARG A 42 -12.38 12.03 -0.92
C ARG A 42 -11.95 13.50 -0.90
N GLN A 43 -10.72 13.80 -1.33
CA GLN A 43 -10.11 15.14 -1.25
C GLN A 43 -10.97 16.27 -1.87
N PRO A 44 -11.57 16.11 -3.07
CA PRO A 44 -12.40 17.18 -3.67
C PRO A 44 -13.64 17.53 -2.84
N LEU A 45 -14.22 16.54 -2.13
CA LEU A 45 -15.36 16.78 -1.23
C LEU A 45 -14.92 17.59 0.00
N LEU A 46 -13.73 17.30 0.53
CA LEU A 46 -13.16 18.01 1.67
C LEU A 46 -12.80 19.45 1.29
N ASP A 47 -12.22 19.65 0.11
CA ASP A 47 -11.80 20.98 -0.37
C ASP A 47 -13.00 21.88 -0.64
N ALA A 48 -14.08 21.36 -1.25
CA ALA A 48 -15.32 22.11 -1.42
C ALA A 48 -15.95 22.53 -0.09
N ASN A 49 -15.92 21.65 0.91
CA ASN A 49 -16.44 21.98 2.24
C ASN A 49 -15.60 23.07 2.93
N LYS A 50 -14.27 23.03 2.77
CA LYS A 50 -13.35 24.03 3.33
C LYS A 50 -13.42 25.39 2.63
N LEU A 51 -13.56 25.41 1.31
CA LEU A 51 -13.58 26.63 0.49
C LEU A 51 -14.98 27.29 0.45
N GLY A 52 -16.02 26.62 0.96
CA GLY A 52 -17.40 27.08 0.87
C GLY A 52 -17.97 27.08 -0.55
N THR A 53 -17.26 26.48 -1.51
CA THR A 53 -17.68 26.41 -2.91
C THR A 53 -18.52 25.15 -3.12
N PRO A 54 -19.78 25.27 -3.54
CA PRO A 54 -20.63 24.10 -3.72
C PRO A 54 -20.11 23.23 -4.86
N LEU A 55 -19.66 22.01 -4.54
CA LEU A 55 -19.42 20.98 -5.54
C LEU A 55 -20.77 20.61 -6.18
N GLY A 56 -20.84 20.61 -7.51
CA GLY A 56 -22.05 20.23 -8.25
C GLY A 56 -22.51 18.81 -7.90
N THR A 57 -23.83 18.57 -7.94
CA THR A 57 -24.45 17.27 -7.58
C THR A 57 -23.87 16.11 -8.39
N GLU A 58 -23.66 16.29 -9.69
CA GLU A 58 -23.10 15.26 -10.57
C GLU A 58 -21.66 14.85 -10.17
N LEU A 59 -20.82 15.80 -9.77
CA LEU A 59 -19.45 15.51 -9.35
C LEU A 59 -19.42 14.80 -8.00
N LYS A 60 -20.29 15.21 -7.05
CA LYS A 60 -20.46 14.50 -5.77
C LYS A 60 -20.89 13.05 -5.98
N GLU A 61 -21.88 12.81 -6.83
CA GLU A 61 -22.36 11.47 -7.15
C GLU A 61 -21.28 10.61 -7.81
N LYS A 62 -20.49 11.16 -8.74
CA LYS A 62 -19.37 10.44 -9.35
C LYS A 62 -18.32 10.02 -8.33
N ILE A 63 -17.97 10.90 -7.39
CA ILE A 63 -17.00 10.60 -6.32
C ILE A 63 -17.55 9.49 -5.40
N LEU A 64 -18.80 9.62 -4.93
CA LEU A 64 -19.42 8.61 -4.08
C LEU A 64 -19.52 7.25 -4.76
N LYS A 65 -19.83 7.23 -6.07
CA LYS A 65 -19.86 6.01 -6.88
C LYS A 65 -18.47 5.38 -7.01
N ALA A 66 -17.42 6.18 -7.21
CA ALA A 66 -16.04 5.68 -7.27
C ALA A 66 -15.63 5.00 -5.95
N MET A 67 -15.90 5.66 -4.82
CA MET A 67 -15.64 5.10 -3.49
C MET A 67 -16.43 3.80 -3.25
N ALA A 68 -17.72 3.78 -3.62
CA ALA A 68 -18.56 2.59 -3.51
C ALA A 68 -18.05 1.42 -4.37
N ASN A 69 -17.58 1.69 -5.58
CA ASN A 69 -17.01 0.67 -6.48
C ASN A 69 -15.70 0.08 -5.95
N ARG A 70 -14.94 0.85 -5.16
CA ARG A 70 -13.66 0.42 -4.57
C ARG A 70 -13.85 -0.43 -3.31
N ARG A 71 -14.93 -0.22 -2.55
CA ARG A 71 -15.23 -0.93 -1.29
C ARG A 71 -15.09 -2.45 -1.36
N PRO A 72 -15.59 -3.17 -2.39
CA PRO A 72 -15.43 -4.63 -2.48
C PRO A 72 -13.98 -5.10 -2.59
N ALA A 73 -13.11 -4.34 -3.27
CA ALA A 73 -11.70 -4.68 -3.40
C ALA A 73 -10.96 -4.48 -2.08
N VAL A 74 -11.27 -3.40 -1.36
CA VAL A 74 -10.69 -3.13 -0.04
C VAL A 74 -11.14 -4.16 0.98
N ASN A 75 -12.42 -4.55 0.98
CA ASN A 75 -12.93 -5.59 1.88
C ASN A 75 -12.18 -6.92 1.70
N LYS A 76 -11.89 -7.33 0.46
CA LYS A 76 -11.10 -8.54 0.20
C LYS A 76 -9.70 -8.48 0.82
N LEU A 77 -9.02 -7.33 0.68
CA LEU A 77 -7.70 -7.13 1.27
C LEU A 77 -7.75 -7.10 2.80
N LEU A 78 -8.80 -6.53 3.38
CA LEU A 78 -9.02 -6.54 4.83
C LEU A 78 -9.29 -7.95 5.35
N ASP A 79 -10.10 -8.75 4.65
CA ASP A 79 -10.36 -10.14 5.02
C ASP A 79 -9.07 -10.98 4.97
N GLU A 80 -8.24 -10.80 3.94
CA GLU A 80 -6.93 -11.44 3.82
C GLU A 80 -5.99 -11.04 4.95
N TYR A 81 -5.89 -9.73 5.24
CA TYR A 81 -5.09 -9.22 6.35
C TYR A 81 -5.57 -9.81 7.68
N ASN A 82 -6.86 -9.72 7.97
CA ASN A 82 -7.45 -10.18 9.23
C ASN A 82 -7.24 -11.68 9.44
N LYS A 83 -7.31 -12.47 8.37
CA LYS A 83 -7.03 -13.92 8.40
C LYS A 83 -5.55 -14.21 8.70
N LEU A 84 -4.63 -13.54 8.00
CA LEU A 84 -3.19 -13.70 8.23
C LEU A 84 -2.80 -13.27 9.65
N PHE A 85 -3.44 -12.21 10.15
CA PHE A 85 -3.18 -11.70 11.48
C PHE A 85 -3.73 -12.63 12.56
N ALA A 86 -4.90 -13.25 12.33
CA ALA A 86 -5.42 -14.30 13.21
C ALA A 86 -4.43 -15.48 13.31
N GLU A 87 -3.93 -15.96 12.16
CA GLU A 87 -2.96 -17.07 12.11
C GLU A 87 -1.65 -16.70 12.84
N TYR A 88 -1.22 -15.45 12.73
CA TYR A 88 -0.06 -14.95 13.45
C TYR A 88 -0.27 -14.94 14.96
N LEU A 89 -1.41 -14.43 15.43
CA LEU A 89 -1.76 -14.39 16.86
C LEU A 89 -1.89 -15.80 17.46
N GLU A 90 -2.47 -16.74 16.70
CA GLU A 90 -2.60 -18.15 17.12
C GLU A 90 -1.22 -18.81 17.29
N LYS A 91 -0.28 -18.55 16.36
CA LYS A 91 1.06 -19.15 16.38
C LYS A 91 2.05 -18.47 17.33
N PHE A 92 1.83 -17.20 17.65
CA PHE A 92 2.75 -16.38 18.46
C PHE A 92 2.04 -15.56 19.55
N PRO A 93 1.38 -16.21 20.52
CA PRO A 93 0.57 -15.54 21.55
C PRO A 93 1.38 -14.66 22.52
N ASP A 94 2.68 -14.94 22.69
CA ASP A 94 3.55 -14.23 23.64
C ASP A 94 4.01 -12.84 23.14
N GLN A 95 3.70 -12.47 21.89
CA GLN A 95 4.12 -11.19 21.34
C GLN A 95 3.16 -10.05 21.72
N GLN A 96 3.35 -9.53 22.93
CA GLN A 96 2.66 -8.35 23.48
C GLN A 96 2.95 -7.02 22.76
N ALA A 97 3.76 -7.03 21.69
CA ALA A 97 4.23 -5.81 21.03
C ALA A 97 3.29 -5.28 19.95
N THR A 98 2.19 -5.99 19.65
CA THR A 98 1.25 -5.57 18.61
C THR A 98 -0.01 -5.03 19.26
N ASP A 99 -0.35 -3.80 18.94
CA ASP A 99 -1.60 -3.20 19.36
C ASP A 99 -2.77 -3.92 18.68
N THR A 100 -3.47 -4.77 19.44
CA THR A 100 -4.62 -5.57 18.97
C THR A 100 -5.94 -4.83 19.12
N SER A 101 -5.94 -3.59 19.63
CA SER A 101 -7.16 -2.81 19.93
C SER A 101 -8.11 -2.63 18.73
N HIS A 102 -7.55 -2.61 17.52
CA HIS A 102 -8.28 -2.40 16.27
C HIS A 102 -8.51 -3.68 15.46
N TYR A 103 -8.23 -4.85 16.04
CA TYR A 103 -8.46 -6.13 15.38
C TYR A 103 -9.83 -6.72 15.77
N PRO A 104 -10.64 -7.22 14.82
CA PRO A 104 -10.43 -7.21 13.37
C PRO A 104 -10.66 -5.82 12.75
N VAL A 105 -9.88 -5.50 11.72
CA VAL A 105 -10.00 -4.22 11.02
C VAL A 105 -11.23 -4.24 10.12
N THR A 106 -12.17 -3.33 10.37
CA THR A 106 -13.36 -3.15 9.53
C THR A 106 -13.12 -2.08 8.45
N TYR A 107 -13.92 -2.11 7.38
CA TYR A 107 -13.82 -1.09 6.33
C TYR A 107 -14.13 0.31 6.86
N ASP A 108 -15.11 0.42 7.75
CA ASP A 108 -15.56 1.73 8.23
C ASP A 108 -14.43 2.39 9.05
N ASP A 109 -13.80 1.63 9.96
CA ASP A 109 -12.61 2.08 10.70
C ASP A 109 -11.47 2.45 9.76
N PHE A 110 -11.14 1.54 8.83
CA PHE A 110 -10.08 1.72 7.84
C PHE A 110 -10.27 2.97 6.98
N SER A 111 -11.50 3.24 6.54
CA SER A 111 -11.83 4.34 5.63
C SER A 111 -11.72 5.72 6.28
N ASP A 112 -11.77 5.76 7.61
CA ASP A 112 -11.68 6.98 8.41
C ASP A 112 -10.27 7.19 9.00
N TRP A 113 -9.41 6.18 8.96
CA TRP A 113 -8.04 6.32 9.44
C TRP A 113 -7.23 7.31 8.60
N PRO A 114 -6.50 8.23 9.25
CA PRO A 114 -5.58 9.09 8.55
C PRO A 114 -4.32 8.30 8.14
N LEU A 115 -3.53 8.82 7.19
CA LEU A 115 -2.36 8.10 6.64
C LEU A 115 -1.22 7.96 7.65
N ASP A 116 -1.25 8.75 8.72
CA ASP A 116 -0.34 8.75 9.87
C ASP A 116 -0.89 7.93 11.05
N HIS A 117 -2.01 7.22 10.88
CA HIS A 117 -2.58 6.36 11.92
C HIS A 117 -1.55 5.35 12.45
N GLN A 118 -1.58 5.09 13.77
CA GLN A 118 -0.67 4.16 14.44
C GLN A 118 -0.70 2.76 13.82
N PHE A 119 -1.84 2.35 13.25
CA PHE A 119 -1.94 1.11 12.49
C PHE A 119 -0.80 0.97 11.48
N TRP A 120 -0.42 2.00 10.74
CA TRP A 120 0.65 1.91 9.73
C TRP A 120 2.05 1.69 10.33
N ASN A 121 2.26 2.13 11.58
CA ASN A 121 3.53 2.12 12.30
C ASN A 121 3.46 1.34 13.63
N ASP A 122 2.71 0.24 13.66
CA ASP A 122 2.40 -0.59 14.83
C ASP A 122 3.57 -1.34 15.48
N GLY A 123 4.83 -1.05 15.13
CA GLY A 123 5.99 -1.70 15.76
C GLY A 123 6.20 -3.17 15.36
N LEU A 124 5.21 -3.82 14.73
CA LEU A 124 5.23 -5.26 14.40
C LEU A 124 6.42 -5.63 13.51
N TYR A 125 6.79 -4.72 12.61
CA TYR A 125 7.92 -4.86 11.68
C TYR A 125 9.24 -4.29 12.23
N PHE A 126 9.20 -3.56 13.35
CA PHE A 126 10.36 -2.90 13.95
C PHE A 126 11.21 -3.83 14.83
N GLN A 127 10.83 -5.11 14.96
CA GLN A 127 11.58 -6.09 15.74
C GLN A 127 12.67 -6.84 14.96
N SER A 128 12.91 -6.50 13.69
CA SER A 128 14.07 -7.03 12.96
C SER A 128 15.35 -6.46 13.57
N LYS A 129 16.07 -7.28 14.37
CA LYS A 129 17.45 -7.00 14.82
C LYS A 129 18.50 -7.08 13.71
N ALA A 130 18.05 -7.18 12.45
CA ALA A 130 18.92 -7.29 11.31
C ALA A 130 19.46 -5.88 10.94
N PRO A 131 20.74 -5.75 10.56
CA PRO A 131 21.39 -4.45 10.34
C PRO A 131 20.60 -3.51 9.40
N TRP A 132 19.96 -4.08 8.37
CA TRP A 132 19.15 -3.38 7.38
C TRP A 132 17.87 -2.71 7.91
N ALA A 133 17.38 -3.10 9.09
CA ALA A 133 16.21 -2.49 9.72
C ALA A 133 16.57 -1.34 10.68
N ILE A 134 17.85 -1.24 11.08
CA ILE A 134 18.34 -0.30 12.09
C ILE A 134 18.98 0.93 11.41
N GLU A 135 19.68 0.75 10.29
CA GLU A 135 20.48 1.81 9.68
C GLU A 135 19.66 2.75 8.77
N PRO A 136 19.60 4.07 9.09
CA PRO A 136 18.86 5.07 8.30
C PRO A 136 19.32 5.15 6.84
N ASP A 137 20.60 4.93 6.58
CA ASP A 137 21.19 5.00 5.23
C ASP A 137 20.77 3.84 4.32
N VAL A 138 20.54 2.65 4.89
CA VAL A 138 20.02 1.49 4.16
C VAL A 138 18.54 1.72 3.80
N ARG A 139 17.79 2.37 4.70
CA ARG A 139 16.40 2.78 4.45
C ARG A 139 16.31 3.86 3.37
N ALA A 140 17.21 4.83 3.40
CA ALA A 140 17.35 5.83 2.36
C ALA A 140 17.71 5.18 1.02
N GLY A 141 18.65 4.24 1.02
CA GLY A 141 19.07 3.48 -0.16
C GLY A 141 17.91 2.77 -0.88
N PHE A 142 17.01 2.11 -0.13
CA PHE A 142 15.84 1.47 -0.73
C PHE A 142 14.88 2.49 -1.36
N ASN A 143 14.66 3.63 -0.70
CA ASN A 143 13.83 4.71 -1.23
C ASN A 143 14.45 5.31 -2.52
N TYR A 144 15.78 5.50 -2.55
CA TYR A 144 16.49 5.93 -3.77
C TYR A 144 16.38 4.90 -4.90
N VAL A 145 16.47 3.60 -4.61
CA VAL A 145 16.29 2.55 -5.63
C VAL A 145 14.86 2.57 -6.20
N LEU A 146 13.83 2.74 -5.36
CA LEU A 146 12.45 2.88 -5.83
C LEU A 146 12.24 4.14 -6.68
N ILE A 147 12.81 5.28 -6.28
CA ILE A 147 12.78 6.52 -7.05
C ILE A 147 13.50 6.33 -8.40
N LEU A 148 14.66 5.68 -8.41
CA LEU A 148 15.40 5.39 -9.65
C LEU A 148 14.61 4.47 -10.59
N ASN A 149 13.96 3.44 -10.07
CA ASN A 149 13.08 2.58 -10.87
C ASN A 149 11.93 3.37 -11.48
N ARG A 150 11.31 4.28 -10.70
CA ARG A 150 10.23 5.14 -11.20
C ARG A 150 10.70 6.11 -12.30
N VAL A 151 11.86 6.74 -12.12
CA VAL A 151 12.45 7.63 -13.12
C VAL A 151 12.78 6.87 -14.41
N GLN A 152 13.26 5.63 -14.29
CA GLN A 152 13.53 4.76 -15.44
C GLN A 152 12.23 4.43 -16.21
N GLU A 153 11.13 4.11 -15.51
CA GLU A 153 9.82 3.90 -16.13
C GLU A 153 9.34 5.14 -16.90
N GLU A 154 9.46 6.33 -16.31
CA GLU A 154 9.05 7.59 -16.93
C GLU A 154 9.87 7.91 -18.18
N PHE A 155 11.18 7.63 -18.15
CA PHE A 155 12.04 7.79 -19.33
C PHE A 155 11.59 6.89 -20.48
N GLN A 156 11.22 5.64 -20.20
CA GLN A 156 10.69 4.72 -21.22
C GLN A 156 9.36 5.21 -21.82
N LEU A 157 8.47 5.74 -20.98
CA LEU A 157 7.20 6.32 -21.45
C LEU A 157 7.43 7.53 -22.36
N ILE A 158 8.35 8.43 -21.99
CA ILE A 158 8.72 9.60 -22.82
C ILE A 158 9.31 9.15 -24.16
N ALA A 159 10.20 8.16 -24.15
CA ALA A 159 10.79 7.62 -25.37
C ALA A 159 9.73 7.04 -26.32
N GLN A 160 8.74 6.33 -25.77
CA GLN A 160 7.62 5.79 -26.54
C GLN A 160 6.74 6.90 -27.15
N GLU A 161 6.45 7.94 -26.37
CA GLU A 161 5.67 9.09 -26.83
C GLU A 161 6.39 9.88 -27.92
N LEU A 162 7.70 10.07 -27.80
CA LEU A 162 8.53 10.70 -28.83
C LEU A 162 8.49 9.88 -30.13
N ALA A 163 8.67 8.56 -30.05
CA ALA A 163 8.61 7.68 -31.22
C ALA A 163 7.24 7.77 -31.91
N ARG A 164 6.15 7.84 -31.13
CA ARG A 164 4.79 8.01 -31.65
C ARG A 164 4.60 9.36 -32.35
N ALA A 165 5.08 10.45 -31.76
CA ALA A 165 5.00 11.78 -32.34
C ALA A 165 5.78 11.90 -33.65
N VAL A 166 6.98 11.32 -33.72
CA VAL A 166 7.78 11.26 -34.96
C VAL A 166 7.05 10.43 -36.03
N GLY A 167 6.49 9.28 -35.65
CA GLY A 167 5.66 8.47 -36.54
C GLY A 167 4.51 9.27 -37.15
N TRP A 168 3.77 10.03 -36.33
CA TRP A 168 2.70 10.91 -36.79
C TRP A 168 3.20 12.00 -37.73
N ALA A 169 4.33 12.63 -37.42
CA ALA A 169 4.92 13.67 -38.26
C ALA A 169 5.32 13.13 -39.65
N ILE A 170 5.91 11.93 -39.72
CA ILE A 170 6.25 11.27 -40.98
C ILE A 170 4.99 10.93 -41.77
N CYS A 171 3.98 10.32 -41.13
CA CYS A 171 2.71 10.02 -41.79
C CYS A 171 2.04 11.27 -42.36
N TYR A 172 2.05 12.38 -41.60
CA TYR A 172 1.53 13.67 -42.04
C TYR A 172 2.30 14.21 -43.25
N TYR A 173 3.64 14.20 -43.20
CA TYR A 173 4.47 14.64 -44.32
C TYR A 173 4.21 13.83 -45.59
N ILE A 174 4.12 12.50 -45.47
CA ILE A 174 3.80 11.63 -46.61
C ILE A 174 2.42 11.97 -47.17
N HIS A 175 1.42 12.14 -46.31
CA HIS A 175 0.04 12.48 -46.71
C HIS A 175 -0.03 13.80 -47.48
N VAL A 176 0.63 14.86 -46.98
CA VAL A 176 0.68 16.17 -47.65
C VAL A 176 1.43 16.10 -48.99
N LYS A 177 2.44 15.24 -49.12
CA LYS A 177 3.22 15.10 -50.36
C LYS A 177 2.53 14.26 -51.44
N THR A 178 1.55 13.43 -51.07
CA THR A 178 0.82 12.55 -52.00
C THR A 178 -0.53 13.13 -52.47
N GLN A 179 -0.93 14.30 -51.97
CA GLN A 179 -1.97 15.16 -52.54
C GLN A 179 -1.36 16.18 -53.50
#